data_AF-A0A963D9N9-F1
#
_entry.id   AF-A0A963D9N9-F1
#
_cell.length_a   1.000
_cell.length_b   1.000
_cell.length_c   1.000
_cell.angle_alpha   90.00
_cell.angle_beta   90.00
_cell.angle_gamma   90.00
#
_symmetry.space_group_name_H-M   'P 1'
#
loop_
_entity.id
_entity.type
_entity.pdbx_description
1 polymer ?
#
loop_
_entity_poly.entity_id
_entity_poly.type
_entity_poly.pdbx_seq_one_letter_code
_entity_poly.pdbx_strand_id
1 'polypeptide(L)'
;MTVRALSDPIRFKLDMLFDGIRYSEALGAAAEHAFPNFYPYRFADGEANPTGRKSVTIPYLLTSEDGTLARIKGNAHSPWVVSGSAASGYLLRHDEAPDQAIPIQFEPLPRWMGENTSDGFPMARAGVSLHGDMAVVNVAPGCDYFLHKVDGKSMRCGFCAYGAPDERVAHLGQQPGKTALPRLTVQHLQEALQAALAESPIRHIYLVGGSLTDWAEEGKRFIELAREVQAVNPDRIPVCCGSGALPSDALAVLHAEGLAQSVCFNLEVWSEGLFSKVCPGKHQYVGYHRWIEALEAAVSLWGRGKVYSAMVAGIELEPEHELDWEAAAALALQGAEDLCSRGIIPIYSLYWPVGGRDHPQYLGRLRSYFERVVSGYAEIRRRHGLRVSDAFMCHRCAFMQLECDMDRLAPQQA
;
A
#
# COMPACT_ATOMS: atom_id res chain seq x y z
N MET A 1 20.20 12.31 -18.70
CA MET A 1 18.97 11.78 -19.34
C MET A 1 18.39 12.86 -20.25
N THR A 2 17.95 12.56 -21.47
CA THR A 2 17.37 13.58 -22.37
C THR A 2 15.93 13.92 -21.97
N VAL A 3 15.70 15.15 -21.52
CA VAL A 3 14.46 15.98 -21.52
C VAL A 3 13.13 15.36 -21.99
N ARG A 4 13.08 14.65 -23.13
CA ARG A 4 11.89 13.87 -23.57
C ARG A 4 11.46 12.77 -22.58
N ALA A 5 12.34 12.36 -21.67
CA ALA A 5 12.09 11.35 -20.65
C ALA A 5 11.36 11.89 -19.39
N LEU A 6 11.26 13.21 -19.21
CA LEU A 6 10.70 13.83 -17.99
C LEU A 6 9.16 13.91 -18.00
N SER A 7 8.52 13.70 -19.14
CA SER A 7 7.05 13.73 -19.31
C SER A 7 6.43 12.33 -19.40
N ASP A 8 7.20 11.27 -19.18
CA ASP A 8 6.67 9.91 -19.12
C ASP A 8 6.16 9.65 -17.69
N PRO A 9 4.85 9.44 -17.49
CA PRO A 9 4.25 9.15 -16.18
C PRO A 9 4.99 8.05 -15.39
N ILE A 10 5.42 7.00 -16.09
CA ILE A 10 6.10 5.86 -15.48
C ILE A 10 7.47 6.28 -14.97
N ARG A 11 8.22 7.02 -15.80
CA ARG A 11 9.54 7.53 -15.42
C ARG A 11 9.46 8.52 -14.27
N PHE A 12 8.52 9.47 -14.35
CA PHE A 12 8.24 10.43 -13.30
C PHE A 12 8.04 9.74 -11.95
N LYS A 13 7.16 8.74 -11.92
CA LYS A 13 6.86 8.00 -10.70
C LYS A 13 8.03 7.17 -10.19
N LEU A 14 8.80 6.52 -11.08
CA LEU A 14 10.04 5.85 -10.70
C LEU A 14 11.02 6.83 -10.03
N ASP A 15 11.18 8.02 -10.58
CA ASP A 15 12.08 9.03 -10.01
C ASP A 15 11.59 9.51 -8.63
N MET A 16 10.28 9.68 -8.45
CA MET A 16 9.72 9.98 -7.11
C MET A 16 9.94 8.85 -6.11
N LEU A 17 9.80 7.59 -6.53
CA LEU A 17 9.95 6.42 -5.66
C LEU A 17 11.41 6.13 -5.28
N PHE A 18 12.37 6.40 -6.18
CA PHE A 18 13.78 6.07 -5.96
C PHE A 18 14.60 7.28 -5.54
N ASP A 19 14.49 8.38 -6.27
CA ASP A 19 15.29 9.58 -6.07
C ASP A 19 14.64 10.50 -5.03
N GLY A 20 13.30 10.49 -4.92
CA GLY A 20 12.56 11.26 -3.94
C GLY A 20 12.62 12.77 -4.21
N ILE A 21 12.39 13.58 -3.18
CA ILE A 21 12.38 15.04 -3.24
C ILE A 21 13.26 15.59 -2.13
N ARG A 22 14.09 16.58 -2.48
CA ARG A 22 14.93 17.34 -1.54
C ARG A 22 14.10 18.38 -0.82
N TYR A 23 14.45 18.65 0.43
CA TYR A 23 13.75 19.66 1.22
C TYR A 23 13.80 21.05 0.56
N SER A 24 12.68 21.75 0.65
CA SER A 24 12.53 23.17 0.29
C SER A 24 11.51 23.79 1.24
N GLU A 25 11.57 25.11 1.42
CA GLU A 25 10.57 25.82 2.21
C GLU A 25 9.15 25.62 1.65
N ALA A 26 9.00 25.55 0.32
CA ALA A 26 7.72 25.25 -0.33
C ALA A 26 7.18 23.85 0.03
N LEU A 27 8.03 22.82 0.03
CA LEU A 27 7.64 21.48 0.48
C LEU A 27 7.25 21.47 1.96
N GLY A 28 7.99 22.21 2.79
CA GLY A 28 7.68 22.35 4.22
C GLY A 28 6.34 23.05 4.46
N ALA A 29 6.09 24.17 3.78
CA ALA A 29 4.84 24.93 3.88
C ALA A 29 3.63 24.15 3.35
N ALA A 30 3.82 23.28 2.35
CA ALA A 30 2.76 22.41 1.84
C ALA A 30 2.18 21.48 2.90
N ALA A 31 2.97 21.09 3.91
CA ALA A 31 2.51 20.21 4.99
C ALA A 31 1.44 20.83 5.89
N GLU A 32 1.17 22.14 5.80
CA GLU A 32 0.13 22.82 6.57
C GLU A 32 -1.30 22.51 6.10
N HIS A 33 -1.47 22.08 4.85
CA HIS A 33 -2.77 21.78 4.23
C HIS A 33 -2.81 20.45 3.50
N ALA A 34 -1.65 19.83 3.23
CA ALA A 34 -1.58 18.51 2.64
C ALA A 34 -1.72 17.41 3.68
N PHE A 35 -2.16 16.24 3.23
CA PHE A 35 -2.17 15.02 4.01
C PHE A 35 -0.74 14.72 4.51
N PRO A 36 -0.53 14.51 5.82
CA PRO A 36 0.81 14.39 6.39
C PRO A 36 1.45 13.05 6.06
N ASN A 37 2.73 13.06 5.69
CA ASN A 37 3.47 11.83 5.45
C ASN A 37 3.72 11.07 6.75
N PHE A 38 3.49 9.75 6.72
CA PHE A 38 3.84 8.85 7.81
C PHE A 38 5.35 8.74 8.05
N TYR A 39 6.17 9.06 7.04
CA TYR A 39 7.62 9.14 7.14
C TYR A 39 8.04 10.61 7.01
N PRO A 40 8.43 11.28 8.11
CA PRO A 40 8.86 12.65 8.05
C PRO A 40 10.18 12.77 7.28
N TYR A 41 10.43 13.93 6.70
CA TYR A 41 11.74 14.27 6.16
C TYR A 41 12.76 14.32 7.30
N ARG A 42 13.88 13.63 7.16
CA ARG A 42 14.99 13.64 8.12
C ARG A 42 16.18 14.29 7.44
N PHE A 43 16.69 15.37 8.02
CA PHE A 43 17.84 16.05 7.47
C PHE A 43 19.09 15.20 7.65
N ALA A 44 19.89 15.07 6.59
CA ALA A 44 21.18 14.39 6.63
C ALA A 44 22.25 15.26 7.32
N ASP A 45 23.31 14.63 7.82
CA ASP A 45 24.44 15.36 8.41
C ASP A 45 25.10 16.25 7.35
N GLY A 46 25.25 17.54 7.66
CA GLY A 46 25.80 18.53 6.74
C GLY A 46 24.81 19.06 5.69
N GLU A 47 23.57 18.58 5.65
CA GLU A 47 22.51 19.17 4.83
C GLU A 47 22.12 20.56 5.36
N ALA A 48 21.84 21.50 4.44
CA ALA A 48 21.27 22.78 4.82
C ALA A 48 19.89 22.58 5.48
N ASN A 49 19.78 22.94 6.76
CA ASN A 49 18.57 22.75 7.55
C ASN A 49 18.04 24.10 8.05
N PRO A 50 17.19 24.79 7.27
CA PRO A 50 16.64 26.08 7.65
C PRO A 50 15.66 25.99 8.84
N THR A 51 15.19 24.78 9.17
CA THR A 51 14.19 24.58 10.23
C THR A 51 14.80 24.42 11.61
N GLY A 52 16.11 24.09 11.68
CA GLY A 52 16.81 23.74 12.92
C GLY A 52 16.31 22.45 13.60
N ARG A 53 15.34 21.73 13.02
CA ARG A 53 14.78 20.49 13.57
C ARG A 53 15.42 19.28 12.91
N LYS A 54 15.61 18.18 13.66
CA LYS A 54 16.15 16.92 13.10
C LYS A 54 15.26 16.33 12.01
N SER A 55 13.94 16.55 12.10
CA SER A 55 12.97 16.08 11.13
C SER A 55 11.77 17.01 11.03
N VAL A 56 11.11 17.01 9.88
CA VAL A 56 9.92 17.81 9.61
C VAL A 56 8.88 17.00 8.85
N THR A 57 7.60 17.28 9.11
CA THR A 57 6.50 16.71 8.33
C THR A 57 6.55 17.29 6.92
N ILE A 58 6.32 16.44 5.93
CA ILE A 58 6.15 16.79 4.53
C ILE A 58 4.83 16.19 4.04
N PRO A 59 4.29 16.63 2.89
CA PRO A 59 3.14 15.98 2.26
C PRO A 59 3.37 14.49 2.01
N TYR A 60 2.29 13.70 2.07
CA TYR A 60 2.32 12.25 1.89
C TYR A 60 2.41 11.83 0.41
N LEU A 61 1.55 12.42 -0.41
CA LEU A 61 1.36 12.10 -1.81
C LEU A 61 1.45 13.36 -2.66
N LEU A 62 1.95 13.19 -3.88
CA LEU A 62 1.81 14.18 -4.95
C LEU A 62 1.14 13.56 -6.16
N THR A 63 0.48 14.41 -6.93
CA THR A 63 -0.18 14.06 -8.19
C THR A 63 0.25 15.05 -9.26
N SER A 64 0.68 14.57 -10.42
CA SER A 64 0.92 15.40 -11.60
C SER A 64 -0.38 15.71 -12.36
N GLU A 65 -0.33 16.65 -13.29
CA GLU A 65 -1.48 17.08 -14.09
C GLU A 65 -2.16 15.95 -14.88
N ASP A 66 -1.39 14.95 -15.32
CA ASP A 66 -1.89 13.75 -16.01
C ASP A 66 -2.49 12.68 -15.07
N GLY A 67 -2.60 12.99 -13.77
CA GLY A 67 -3.17 12.12 -12.75
C GLY A 67 -2.19 11.09 -12.16
N THR A 68 -0.90 11.13 -12.50
CA THR A 68 0.08 10.19 -11.91
C THR A 68 0.30 10.48 -10.43
N LEU A 69 -0.15 9.56 -9.58
CA LEU A 69 0.04 9.63 -8.13
C LEU A 69 1.34 8.94 -7.72
N ALA A 70 2.12 9.59 -6.87
CA ALA A 70 3.32 9.02 -6.27
C ALA A 70 3.44 9.34 -4.77
N ARG A 71 4.00 8.39 -4.01
CA ARG A 71 4.42 8.65 -2.63
C ARG A 71 5.64 9.56 -2.60
N ILE A 72 5.63 10.51 -1.66
CA ILE A 72 6.79 11.37 -1.45
C ILE A 72 7.80 10.66 -0.54
N LYS A 73 9.04 10.56 -1.03
CA LYS A 73 10.23 10.18 -0.27
C LYS A 73 11.10 11.42 -0.07
N GLY A 74 11.43 11.75 1.18
CA GLY A 74 12.44 12.78 1.45
C GLY A 74 13.84 12.26 1.13
N ASN A 75 14.64 13.04 0.40
CA ASN A 75 16.03 12.71 0.10
C ASN A 75 16.88 13.97 -0.12
N ALA A 76 17.87 14.19 0.74
CA ALA A 76 18.81 15.31 0.68
C ALA A 76 19.57 15.43 -0.65
N HIS A 77 19.81 14.30 -1.30
CA HIS A 77 20.56 14.21 -2.56
C HIS A 77 19.64 14.15 -3.79
N SER A 78 18.33 14.29 -3.62
CA SER A 78 17.42 14.30 -4.77
C SER A 78 17.72 15.49 -5.69
N PRO A 79 17.73 15.28 -7.02
CA PRO A 79 17.78 16.38 -7.99
C PRO A 79 16.43 17.11 -8.10
N TRP A 80 15.39 16.61 -7.44
CA TRP A 80 14.03 17.16 -7.49
C TRP A 80 13.76 18.08 -6.31
N VAL A 81 13.18 19.24 -6.60
CA VAL A 81 12.80 20.24 -5.59
C VAL A 81 11.44 20.85 -5.90
N VAL A 82 10.69 21.15 -4.85
CA VAL A 82 9.38 21.83 -4.95
C VAL A 82 9.59 23.34 -4.88
N SER A 83 8.84 24.07 -5.69
CA SER A 83 8.73 25.53 -5.65
C SER A 83 7.26 25.95 -5.71
N GLY A 84 6.98 27.21 -5.40
CA GLY A 84 5.62 27.75 -5.42
C GLY A 84 4.93 27.72 -4.04
N SER A 85 3.61 27.75 -4.05
CA SER A 85 2.78 27.89 -2.84
C SER A 85 1.35 27.42 -3.09
N ALA A 86 0.55 27.29 -2.04
CA ALA A 86 -0.89 27.03 -2.17
C ALA A 86 -1.62 28.11 -3.01
N ALA A 87 -1.20 29.38 -2.93
CA ALA A 87 -1.84 30.48 -3.63
C ALA A 87 -1.47 30.55 -5.12
N SER A 88 -0.22 30.20 -5.47
CA SER A 88 0.30 30.29 -6.83
C SER A 88 0.38 28.95 -7.56
N GLY A 89 0.06 27.85 -6.88
CA GLY A 89 0.32 26.48 -7.34
C GLY A 89 1.75 26.02 -7.01
N TYR A 90 1.92 24.69 -6.98
CA TYR A 90 3.21 24.03 -6.77
C TYR A 90 3.79 23.50 -8.07
N LEU A 91 5.12 23.58 -8.16
CA LEU A 91 5.89 23.13 -9.30
C LEU A 91 7.03 22.25 -8.80
N LEU A 92 7.18 21.07 -9.40
CA LEU A 92 8.34 20.20 -9.23
C LEU A 92 9.39 20.51 -10.30
N ARG A 93 10.64 20.70 -9.89
CA ARG A 93 11.76 21.04 -10.78
C ARG A 93 12.91 20.06 -10.62
N HIS A 94 13.57 19.74 -11.73
CA HIS A 94 14.80 18.95 -11.76
C HIS A 94 16.01 19.86 -11.98
N ASP A 95 17.13 19.61 -11.29
CA ASP A 95 18.35 20.42 -11.38
C ASP A 95 18.92 20.55 -12.80
N GLU A 96 18.89 19.47 -13.58
CA GLU A 96 19.40 19.45 -14.96
C GLU A 96 18.43 20.09 -15.97
N ALA A 97 17.18 20.36 -15.59
CA ALA A 97 16.14 20.89 -16.47
C ALA A 97 15.19 21.85 -15.72
N PRO A 98 15.69 22.95 -15.13
CA PRO A 98 14.90 23.80 -14.25
C PRO A 98 13.74 24.50 -14.98
N ASP A 99 13.85 24.71 -16.30
CA ASP A 99 12.82 25.32 -17.14
C ASP A 99 11.66 24.37 -17.47
N GLN A 100 11.80 23.07 -17.19
CA GLN A 100 10.78 22.04 -17.43
C GLN A 100 10.11 21.65 -16.11
N ALA A 101 9.50 22.65 -15.48
CA ALA A 101 8.76 22.44 -14.26
C ALA A 101 7.47 21.65 -14.52
N ILE A 102 7.17 20.69 -13.64
CA ILE A 102 5.97 19.87 -13.69
C ILE A 102 4.98 20.44 -12.67
N PRO A 103 3.77 20.86 -13.09
CA PRO A 103 2.69 21.18 -12.16
C PRO A 103 2.32 19.97 -11.32
N ILE A 104 2.31 20.18 -10.00
CA ILE A 104 1.93 19.13 -9.05
C ILE A 104 0.89 19.64 -8.06
N GLN A 105 0.10 18.72 -7.53
CA GLN A 105 -0.79 18.94 -6.41
C GLN A 105 -0.42 17.97 -5.29
N PHE A 106 -0.58 18.40 -4.04
CA PHE A 106 -0.49 17.52 -2.90
C PHE A 106 -1.89 17.06 -2.52
N GLU A 107 -2.01 15.81 -2.08
CA GLU A 107 -3.28 15.30 -1.55
C GLU A 107 -3.72 16.17 -0.37
N PRO A 108 -4.91 16.79 -0.39
CA PRO A 108 -5.35 17.66 0.68
C PRO A 108 -5.64 16.86 1.95
N LEU A 109 -5.48 17.48 3.12
CA LEU A 109 -6.00 16.94 4.37
C LEU A 109 -7.54 17.10 4.39
N PRO A 110 -8.34 16.02 4.39
CA PRO A 110 -9.80 16.14 4.44
C PRO A 110 -10.27 16.76 5.76
N ARG A 111 -11.37 17.52 5.73
CA ARG A 111 -11.88 18.20 6.94
C ARG A 111 -12.33 17.21 8.00
N TRP A 112 -12.98 16.10 7.61
CA TRP A 112 -13.44 15.07 8.54
C TRP A 112 -12.32 14.50 9.43
N MET A 113 -11.06 14.49 8.97
CA MET A 113 -9.94 14.04 9.79
C MET A 113 -9.63 14.96 10.98
N GLY A 114 -10.03 16.23 10.89
CA GLY A 114 -9.95 17.20 11.97
C GLY A 114 -11.17 17.20 12.89
N GLU A 115 -12.18 16.39 12.60
CA GLU A 115 -13.44 16.32 13.35
C GLU A 115 -13.45 15.18 14.39
N ASN A 116 -14.49 15.21 15.21
CA ASN A 116 -14.74 14.20 16.24
C ASN A 116 -16.07 13.50 15.93
N THR A 117 -16.16 12.24 16.31
CA THR A 117 -17.42 11.49 16.39
C THR A 117 -18.39 12.16 17.36
N SER A 118 -19.64 11.71 17.33
CA SER A 118 -20.75 12.17 18.16
C SER A 118 -20.49 12.06 19.67
N ASP A 119 -19.65 11.13 20.10
CA ASP A 119 -19.21 10.95 21.49
C ASP A 119 -17.85 11.63 21.81
N GLY A 120 -17.31 12.40 20.87
CA GLY A 120 -16.10 13.20 21.03
C GLY A 120 -14.79 12.47 20.72
N PHE A 121 -14.82 11.27 20.15
CA PHE A 121 -13.62 10.54 19.74
C PHE A 121 -13.02 11.12 18.44
N PRO A 122 -11.69 11.32 18.32
CA PRO A 122 -11.10 11.87 17.10
C PRO A 122 -11.27 10.96 15.88
N MET A 123 -11.89 11.44 14.80
CA MET A 123 -12.18 10.61 13.62
C MET A 123 -10.90 10.09 12.94
N ALA A 124 -9.81 10.86 12.94
CA ALA A 124 -8.49 10.41 12.44
C ALA A 124 -7.92 9.18 13.17
N ARG A 125 -8.52 8.77 14.29
CA ARG A 125 -8.15 7.59 15.08
C ARG A 125 -9.18 6.46 14.95
N ALA A 126 -10.19 6.59 14.10
CA ALA A 126 -11.28 5.61 14.00
C ALA A 126 -10.99 4.43 13.06
N GLY A 127 -9.74 4.25 12.63
CA GLY A 127 -9.34 3.16 11.75
C GLY A 127 -9.74 3.35 10.29
N VAL A 128 -9.95 4.59 9.85
CA VAL A 128 -10.18 4.96 8.44
C VAL A 128 -9.02 5.84 7.98
N SER A 129 -8.39 5.47 6.85
CA SER A 129 -7.40 6.31 6.17
C SER A 129 -7.69 6.39 4.68
N LEU A 130 -7.16 7.42 4.02
CA LEU A 130 -7.29 7.59 2.58
C LEU A 130 -5.95 7.43 1.89
N HIS A 131 -5.98 6.78 0.72
CA HIS A 131 -4.86 6.64 -0.19
C HIS A 131 -5.33 7.08 -1.58
N GLY A 132 -5.30 8.40 -1.81
CA GLY A 132 -6.01 9.00 -2.93
C GLY A 132 -7.50 8.66 -2.87
N ASP A 133 -8.05 8.03 -3.91
CA ASP A 133 -9.47 7.64 -3.96
C ASP A 133 -9.82 6.27 -3.33
N MET A 134 -8.86 5.64 -2.64
CA MET A 134 -9.09 4.44 -1.81
C MET A 134 -9.33 4.81 -0.35
N ALA A 135 -10.41 4.29 0.25
CA ALA A 135 -10.53 4.23 1.70
C ALA A 135 -9.95 2.91 2.21
N VAL A 136 -9.04 2.96 3.18
CA VAL A 136 -8.52 1.78 3.88
C VAL A 136 -9.14 1.74 5.27
N VAL A 137 -9.80 0.62 5.57
CA VAL A 137 -10.43 0.37 6.87
C VAL A 137 -9.60 -0.64 7.64
N ASN A 138 -9.12 -0.24 8.81
CA ASN A 138 -8.40 -1.09 9.74
C ASN A 138 -8.70 -0.73 11.20
N VAL A 139 -9.62 -1.47 11.80
CA VAL A 139 -9.97 -1.37 13.22
C VAL A 139 -9.37 -2.47 14.08
N ALA A 140 -8.60 -3.38 13.48
CA ALA A 140 -7.99 -4.51 14.16
C ALA A 140 -6.52 -4.73 13.74
N PRO A 141 -5.64 -3.71 13.84
CA PRO A 141 -4.26 -3.83 13.35
C PRO A 141 -3.38 -4.78 14.19
N GLY A 142 -3.76 -5.11 15.42
CA GLY A 142 -2.96 -5.95 16.32
C GLY A 142 -2.79 -7.36 15.75
N CYS A 143 -1.61 -7.62 15.16
CA CYS A 143 -1.28 -8.90 14.55
C CYS A 143 -0.61 -9.82 15.58
N ASP A 144 -1.19 -11.00 15.82
CA ASP A 144 -0.68 -11.97 16.80
C ASP A 144 0.76 -12.39 16.47
N TYR A 145 1.16 -12.38 15.19
CA TYR A 145 2.52 -12.77 14.79
C TYR A 145 3.61 -11.87 15.40
N PHE A 146 3.30 -10.63 15.80
CA PHE A 146 4.23 -9.78 16.54
C PHE A 146 4.49 -10.24 17.97
N LEU A 147 3.53 -10.93 18.57
CA LEU A 147 3.54 -11.35 19.97
C LEU A 147 4.04 -12.77 20.15
N HIS A 148 3.98 -13.58 19.08
CA HIS A 148 4.36 -14.98 19.11
C HIS A 148 5.83 -15.20 18.76
N LYS A 149 6.43 -16.16 19.47
CA LYS A 149 7.72 -16.76 19.16
C LYS A 149 7.59 -18.27 19.13
N VAL A 150 8.21 -18.91 18.16
CA VAL A 150 8.35 -20.37 18.08
C VAL A 150 9.84 -20.69 18.14
N ASP A 151 10.24 -21.51 19.11
CA ASP A 151 11.65 -21.83 19.37
C ASP A 151 12.56 -20.59 19.48
N GLY A 152 12.05 -19.54 20.13
CA GLY A 152 12.75 -18.26 20.32
C GLY A 152 12.78 -17.35 19.09
N LYS A 153 12.32 -17.81 17.91
CA LYS A 153 12.25 -17.03 16.67
C LYS A 153 10.94 -16.25 16.61
N SER A 154 11.00 -14.96 16.24
CA SER A 154 9.81 -14.13 16.06
C SER A 154 8.99 -14.58 14.85
N MET A 155 7.66 -14.58 14.99
CA MET A 155 6.74 -14.92 13.90
C MET A 155 6.36 -13.72 13.02
N ARG A 156 6.81 -12.50 13.35
CA ARG A 156 6.49 -11.29 12.57
C ARG A 156 7.06 -11.37 11.17
N CYS A 157 6.38 -10.75 10.21
CA CYS A 157 6.95 -10.56 8.87
C CYS A 157 8.14 -9.59 8.96
N GLY A 158 9.23 -9.88 8.24
CA GLY A 158 10.50 -9.14 8.34
C GLY A 158 10.40 -7.66 7.96
N PHE A 159 9.45 -7.30 7.10
CA PHE A 159 9.22 -5.93 6.61
C PHE A 159 8.12 -5.17 7.39
N CYS A 160 7.29 -5.86 8.18
CA CYS A 160 6.04 -5.28 8.68
C CYS A 160 6.28 -4.39 9.91
N ALA A 161 5.79 -3.15 9.83
CA ALA A 161 5.67 -2.23 10.96
C ALA A 161 4.20 -1.86 11.27
N TYR A 162 3.28 -2.26 10.39
CA TYR A 162 1.87 -1.88 10.42
C TYR A 162 1.06 -2.66 11.46
N GLY A 163 1.34 -3.95 11.61
CA GLY A 163 0.60 -4.84 12.51
C GLY A 163 1.06 -4.83 13.97
N ALA A 164 1.99 -3.94 14.35
CA ALA A 164 2.55 -3.91 15.69
C ALA A 164 1.51 -3.45 16.72
N PRO A 165 1.19 -4.27 17.75
CA PRO A 165 0.25 -3.88 18.80
C PRO A 165 0.93 -2.95 19.82
N ASP A 166 1.11 -1.69 19.45
CA ASP A 166 1.74 -0.66 20.29
C ASP A 166 0.80 0.52 20.59
N GLU A 167 1.29 1.53 21.32
CA GLU A 167 0.51 2.70 21.73
C GLU A 167 -0.14 3.45 20.56
N ARG A 168 0.41 3.35 19.35
CA ARG A 168 -0.13 4.01 18.15
C ARG A 168 -1.49 3.44 17.77
N VAL A 169 -1.80 2.20 18.12
CA VAL A 169 -3.05 1.52 17.76
C VAL A 169 -3.91 1.16 18.97
N ALA A 170 -3.45 1.47 20.19
CA ALA A 170 -4.16 1.16 21.43
C ALA A 170 -5.59 1.75 21.48
N HIS A 171 -5.80 2.89 20.83
CA HIS A 171 -7.10 3.57 20.77
C HIS A 171 -8.17 2.80 19.97
N LEU A 172 -7.78 1.85 19.11
CA LEU A 172 -8.73 1.00 18.38
C LEU A 172 -9.29 -0.12 19.27
N GLY A 173 -8.72 -0.34 20.46
CA GLY A 173 -9.26 -1.25 21.47
C GLY A 173 -9.16 -2.74 21.14
N GLN A 174 -8.66 -3.13 19.96
CA GLN A 174 -8.48 -4.53 19.59
C GLN A 174 -7.43 -5.19 20.46
N GLN A 175 -7.79 -6.31 21.09
CA GLN A 175 -6.87 -7.11 21.91
C GLN A 175 -6.37 -8.31 21.11
N PRO A 176 -5.09 -8.68 21.24
CA PRO A 176 -4.55 -9.90 20.65
C PRO A 176 -5.36 -11.15 21.00
N GLY A 177 -5.53 -12.05 20.03
CA GLY A 177 -6.33 -13.26 20.17
C GLY A 177 -7.85 -13.06 20.37
N LYS A 178 -8.37 -11.82 20.35
CA LYS A 178 -9.81 -11.57 20.33
C LYS A 178 -10.31 -11.41 18.91
N THR A 179 -11.38 -12.15 18.58
CA THR A 179 -12.01 -12.12 17.26
C THR A 179 -12.95 -10.94 17.11
N ALA A 180 -13.87 -10.76 18.06
CA ALA A 180 -14.93 -9.77 17.97
C ALA A 180 -14.39 -8.33 18.02
N LEU A 181 -15.03 -7.44 17.27
CA LEU A 181 -14.69 -6.01 17.26
C LEU A 181 -15.39 -5.31 18.44
N PRO A 182 -14.71 -4.43 19.18
CA PRO A 182 -15.35 -3.67 20.24
C PRO A 182 -16.46 -2.76 19.68
N ARG A 183 -17.64 -2.75 20.32
CA ARG A 183 -18.80 -1.97 19.85
C ARG A 183 -18.49 -0.49 19.62
N LEU A 184 -17.76 0.14 20.54
CA LEU A 184 -17.38 1.56 20.40
C LEU A 184 -16.45 1.78 19.21
N THR A 185 -15.49 0.87 18.98
CA THR A 185 -14.60 0.93 17.81
C THR A 185 -15.39 0.85 16.50
N VAL A 186 -16.40 -0.02 16.44
CA VAL A 186 -17.30 -0.14 15.28
C VAL A 186 -18.10 1.14 15.07
N GLN A 187 -18.65 1.73 16.13
CA GLN A 187 -19.38 3.00 16.05
C GLN A 187 -18.47 4.12 15.51
N HIS A 188 -17.26 4.26 16.05
CA HIS A 188 -16.31 5.29 15.60
C HIS A 188 -15.93 5.10 14.14
N LEU A 189 -15.66 3.85 13.72
CA LEU A 189 -15.42 3.50 12.32
C LEU A 189 -16.57 3.94 11.42
N GLN A 190 -17.80 3.62 11.80
CA GLN A 190 -18.98 3.93 11.00
C GLN A 190 -19.15 5.45 10.82
N GLU A 191 -19.03 6.22 11.89
CA GLU A 191 -19.12 7.68 11.83
C GLU A 191 -18.00 8.31 10.97
N ALA A 192 -16.76 7.84 11.12
CA ALA A 192 -15.63 8.33 10.33
C ALA A 192 -15.73 7.92 8.86
N LEU A 193 -16.16 6.69 8.55
CA LEU A 193 -16.34 6.23 7.18
C LEU A 193 -17.47 7.00 6.50
N GLN A 194 -18.60 7.26 7.17
CA GLN A 194 -19.67 8.08 6.63
C GLN A 194 -19.20 9.50 6.30
N ALA A 195 -18.44 10.13 7.20
CA ALA A 195 -17.87 11.45 6.95
C ALA A 195 -16.90 11.44 5.76
N ALA A 196 -16.06 10.40 5.66
CA ALA A 196 -15.14 10.22 4.54
C ALA A 196 -15.88 10.03 3.20
N LEU A 197 -16.94 9.21 3.16
CA LEU A 197 -17.76 8.97 1.97
C LEU A 197 -18.54 10.22 1.54
N ALA A 198 -18.95 11.08 2.49
CA ALA A 198 -19.67 12.30 2.19
C ALA A 198 -18.76 13.43 1.65
N GLU A 199 -17.49 13.47 2.07
CA GLU A 199 -16.56 14.54 1.70
C GLU A 199 -15.63 14.16 0.52
N SER A 200 -15.19 12.91 0.46
CA SER A 200 -14.10 12.47 -0.41
C SER A 200 -14.62 11.60 -1.57
N PRO A 201 -14.03 11.69 -2.78
CA PRO A 201 -14.46 10.93 -3.95
C PRO A 201 -13.95 9.46 -3.90
N ILE A 202 -14.29 8.73 -2.84
CA ILE A 202 -13.87 7.35 -2.63
C ILE A 202 -14.49 6.45 -3.72
N ARG A 203 -13.67 5.61 -4.36
CA ARG A 203 -14.11 4.72 -5.45
C ARG A 203 -14.02 3.23 -5.10
N HIS A 204 -13.30 2.90 -4.05
CA HIS A 204 -13.16 1.54 -3.55
C HIS A 204 -12.69 1.56 -2.09
N ILE A 205 -13.12 0.55 -1.33
CA ILE A 205 -12.84 0.39 0.08
C ILE A 205 -12.02 -0.89 0.26
N TYR A 206 -10.86 -0.79 0.92
CA TYR A 206 -10.01 -1.93 1.24
C TYR A 206 -10.05 -2.23 2.74
N LEU A 207 -10.59 -3.39 3.10
CA LEU A 207 -10.56 -3.89 4.47
C LEU A 207 -9.23 -4.58 4.71
N VAL A 208 -8.53 -4.17 5.77
CA VAL A 208 -7.29 -4.78 6.23
C VAL A 208 -7.31 -5.02 7.74
N GLY A 209 -6.49 -5.94 8.21
CA GLY A 209 -6.38 -6.27 9.64
C GLY A 209 -5.08 -7.00 9.95
N GLY A 210 -4.69 -7.00 11.22
CA GLY A 210 -3.57 -7.78 11.71
C GLY A 210 -3.93 -9.26 11.86
N SER A 211 -3.09 -10.17 11.38
CA SER A 211 -3.42 -11.60 11.36
C SER A 211 -3.58 -12.21 12.75
N LEU A 212 -4.48 -13.19 12.86
CA LEU A 212 -4.63 -14.04 14.03
C LEU A 212 -3.88 -15.36 13.81
N THR A 213 -3.55 -16.04 14.91
CA THR A 213 -2.97 -17.40 14.82
C THR A 213 -3.98 -18.47 14.41
N ASP A 214 -5.28 -18.21 14.60
CA ASP A 214 -6.37 -19.00 14.05
C ASP A 214 -7.02 -18.26 12.87
N TRP A 215 -6.78 -18.75 11.66
CA TRP A 215 -7.31 -18.15 10.44
C TRP A 215 -8.84 -18.27 10.29
N ALA A 216 -9.51 -19.17 11.04
CA ALA A 216 -10.96 -19.28 11.04
C ALA A 216 -11.59 -18.16 11.87
N GLU A 217 -10.98 -17.83 13.01
CA GLU A 217 -11.31 -16.62 13.76
C GLU A 217 -11.00 -15.36 12.93
N GLU A 218 -9.88 -15.34 12.20
CA GLU A 218 -9.58 -14.23 11.29
C GLU A 218 -10.68 -14.03 10.23
N GLY A 219 -11.18 -15.13 9.64
CA GLY A 219 -12.31 -15.12 8.71
C GLY A 219 -13.59 -14.56 9.34
N LYS A 220 -13.94 -14.97 10.56
CA LYS A 220 -15.11 -14.45 11.29
C LYS A 220 -15.01 -12.94 11.50
N ARG A 221 -13.85 -12.44 11.91
CA ARG A 221 -13.61 -11.00 12.10
C ARG A 221 -13.73 -10.21 10.80
N PHE A 222 -13.23 -10.74 9.69
CA PHE A 222 -13.40 -10.09 8.38
C PHE A 222 -14.85 -10.03 7.90
N ILE A 223 -15.64 -11.08 8.18
CA ILE A 223 -17.08 -11.08 7.90
C ILE A 223 -17.79 -10.02 8.74
N GLU A 224 -17.49 -9.97 10.05
CA GLU A 224 -18.02 -8.94 10.96
C GLU A 224 -17.70 -7.54 10.44
N LEU A 225 -16.42 -7.26 10.17
CA LEU A 225 -15.98 -5.98 9.63
C LEU A 225 -16.66 -5.61 8.31
N ALA A 226 -16.76 -6.57 7.37
CA ALA A 226 -17.37 -6.30 6.08
C ALA A 226 -18.87 -5.99 6.19
N ARG A 227 -19.60 -6.63 7.12
CA ARG A 227 -21.00 -6.29 7.41
C ARG A 227 -21.13 -4.88 7.98
N GLU A 228 -20.27 -4.50 8.93
CA GLU A 228 -20.29 -3.16 9.54
C GLU A 228 -19.96 -2.06 8.54
N VAL A 229 -19.03 -2.30 7.60
CA VAL A 229 -18.72 -1.38 6.50
C VAL A 229 -19.89 -1.29 5.52
N GLN A 230 -20.49 -2.42 5.14
CA GLN A 230 -21.64 -2.43 4.22
C GLN A 230 -22.86 -1.72 4.81
N ALA A 231 -23.04 -1.72 6.14
CA ALA A 231 -24.13 -1.01 6.81
C ALA A 231 -24.09 0.52 6.60
N VAL A 232 -22.91 1.08 6.32
CA VAL A 232 -22.69 2.52 6.10
C VAL A 232 -22.18 2.87 4.70
N ASN A 233 -22.24 1.92 3.76
CA ASN A 233 -21.86 2.09 2.35
C ASN A 233 -23.09 2.01 1.43
N PRO A 234 -24.02 2.98 1.48
CA PRO A 234 -25.30 2.93 0.77
C PRO A 234 -25.13 2.91 -0.75
N ASP A 235 -24.07 3.55 -1.27
CA ASP A 235 -23.78 3.65 -2.70
C ASP A 235 -23.11 2.39 -3.27
N ARG A 236 -22.93 1.34 -2.43
CA ARG A 236 -22.30 0.08 -2.82
C ARG A 236 -20.93 0.28 -3.46
N ILE A 237 -20.13 1.19 -2.90
CA ILE A 237 -18.74 1.36 -3.31
C ILE A 237 -18.04 0.00 -3.17
N PRO A 238 -17.33 -0.49 -4.21
CA PRO A 238 -16.70 -1.81 -4.18
C PRO A 238 -15.81 -2.01 -2.96
N VAL A 239 -16.01 -3.13 -2.27
CA VAL A 239 -15.22 -3.54 -1.11
C VAL A 239 -14.29 -4.69 -1.50
N CYS A 240 -13.01 -4.55 -1.16
CA CYS A 240 -12.04 -5.64 -1.20
C CYS A 240 -11.71 -6.10 0.23
N CYS A 241 -11.66 -7.41 0.45
CA CYS A 241 -11.30 -7.98 1.74
C CYS A 241 -9.88 -8.58 1.72
N GLY A 242 -9.04 -8.22 2.69
CA GLY A 242 -7.67 -8.72 2.84
C GLY A 242 -7.14 -8.41 4.24
N SER A 243 -5.92 -8.75 4.62
CA SER A 243 -4.81 -9.24 3.80
C SER A 243 -4.44 -10.70 4.06
N GLY A 244 -5.01 -11.35 5.06
CA GLY A 244 -4.76 -12.76 5.37
C GLY A 244 -5.55 -13.71 4.46
N ALA A 245 -4.98 -14.87 4.15
CA ALA A 245 -5.74 -15.95 3.51
C ALA A 245 -6.83 -16.46 4.47
N LEU A 246 -8.04 -16.66 3.92
CA LEU A 246 -9.21 -17.06 4.69
C LEU A 246 -9.68 -18.48 4.31
N PRO A 247 -10.28 -19.23 5.24
CA PRO A 247 -10.87 -20.53 4.94
C PRO A 247 -12.08 -20.42 4.00
N SER A 248 -12.37 -21.51 3.28
CA SER A 248 -13.40 -21.53 2.23
C SER A 248 -14.82 -21.26 2.73
N ASP A 249 -15.14 -21.60 3.98
CA ASP A 249 -16.42 -21.27 4.61
C ASP A 249 -16.59 -19.75 4.80
N ALA A 250 -15.54 -19.06 5.26
CA ALA A 250 -15.55 -17.61 5.38
C ALA A 250 -15.66 -16.93 4.00
N LEU A 251 -14.92 -17.44 3.00
CA LEU A 251 -15.04 -16.99 1.62
C LEU A 251 -16.46 -17.13 1.06
N ALA A 252 -17.10 -18.28 1.31
CA ALA A 252 -18.47 -18.54 0.86
C ALA A 252 -19.46 -17.55 1.47
N VAL A 253 -19.31 -17.20 2.76
CA VAL A 253 -20.14 -16.18 3.42
C VAL A 253 -19.91 -14.79 2.81
N LEU A 254 -18.65 -14.35 2.68
CA LEU A 254 -18.30 -13.05 2.09
C LEU A 254 -18.90 -12.89 0.68
N HIS A 255 -18.83 -13.94 -0.13
CA HIS A 255 -19.36 -13.94 -1.48
C HIS A 255 -20.90 -14.01 -1.53
N ALA A 256 -21.52 -14.96 -0.80
CA ALA A 256 -22.96 -15.19 -0.85
C ALA A 256 -23.77 -14.00 -0.30
N GLU A 257 -23.24 -13.30 0.70
CA GLU A 257 -23.86 -12.08 1.26
C GLU A 257 -23.51 -10.81 0.46
N GLY A 258 -22.68 -10.91 -0.58
CA GLY A 258 -22.27 -9.77 -1.40
C GLY A 258 -21.42 -8.72 -0.65
N LEU A 259 -20.75 -9.15 0.43
CA LEU A 259 -20.00 -8.25 1.32
C LEU A 259 -18.73 -7.71 0.70
N ALA A 260 -18.12 -8.46 -0.23
CA ALA A 260 -16.92 -8.06 -0.96
C ALA A 260 -17.04 -8.35 -2.46
N GLN A 261 -16.54 -7.44 -3.28
CA GLN A 261 -16.51 -7.55 -4.75
C GLN A 261 -15.18 -8.16 -5.25
N SER A 262 -14.17 -8.21 -4.39
CA SER A 262 -12.88 -8.85 -4.62
C SER A 262 -12.21 -9.21 -3.29
N VAL A 263 -11.14 -10.01 -3.35
CA VAL A 263 -10.28 -10.28 -2.18
C VAL A 263 -8.81 -10.07 -2.52
N CYS A 264 -8.00 -9.72 -1.53
CA CYS A 264 -6.56 -9.56 -1.67
C CYS A 264 -5.85 -10.32 -0.54
N PHE A 265 -5.33 -11.52 -0.83
CA PHE A 265 -4.60 -12.32 0.17
C PHE A 265 -3.11 -12.22 -0.09
N ASN A 266 -2.43 -11.43 0.74
CA ASN A 266 -1.06 -11.02 0.49
C ASN A 266 -0.10 -12.18 0.74
N LEU A 267 0.50 -12.70 -0.34
CA LEU A 267 1.56 -13.69 -0.28
C LEU A 267 2.90 -13.04 0.08
N GLU A 268 3.04 -11.74 -0.18
CA GLU A 268 4.19 -10.88 0.13
C GLU A 268 5.46 -11.19 -0.68
N VAL A 269 5.77 -12.46 -0.92
CA VAL A 269 6.96 -12.89 -1.68
C VAL A 269 6.70 -14.24 -2.36
N TRP A 270 7.31 -14.46 -3.53
CA TRP A 270 7.21 -15.74 -4.23
C TRP A 270 8.24 -16.77 -3.77
N SER A 271 7.86 -18.05 -3.87
CA SER A 271 8.50 -19.26 -3.35
C SER A 271 8.31 -19.52 -1.87
N GLU A 272 8.06 -20.78 -1.51
CA GLU A 272 7.93 -21.23 -0.12
C GLU A 272 9.20 -20.94 0.71
N GLY A 273 10.38 -21.11 0.09
CA GLY A 273 11.66 -20.86 0.72
C GLY A 273 11.85 -19.41 1.19
N LEU A 274 11.46 -18.42 0.37
CA LEU A 274 11.45 -17.02 0.80
C LEU A 274 10.27 -16.71 1.73
N PHE A 275 9.09 -17.25 1.44
CA PHE A 275 7.90 -17.03 2.26
C PHE A 275 8.10 -17.45 3.73
N SER A 276 8.73 -18.61 3.97
CA SER A 276 9.04 -19.07 5.33
C SER A 276 10.04 -18.17 6.07
N LYS A 277 10.96 -17.50 5.35
CA LYS A 277 11.95 -16.57 5.92
C LYS A 277 11.35 -15.17 6.16
N VAL A 278 10.64 -14.64 5.16
CA VAL A 278 10.10 -13.28 5.15
C VAL A 278 8.82 -13.18 5.98
N CYS A 279 7.97 -14.22 5.95
CA CYS A 279 6.66 -14.27 6.58
C CYS A 279 6.50 -15.53 7.47
N PRO A 280 7.36 -15.72 8.49
CA PRO A 280 7.40 -16.96 9.27
C PRO A 280 6.07 -17.30 9.94
N GLY A 281 5.33 -16.29 10.46
CA GLY A 281 4.00 -16.51 11.04
C GLY A 281 2.96 -16.98 10.01
N LYS A 282 2.90 -16.35 8.83
CA LYS A 282 1.99 -16.78 7.76
C LYS A 282 2.28 -18.23 7.33
N HIS A 283 3.56 -18.57 7.22
CA HIS A 283 4.01 -19.93 6.93
C HIS A 283 3.64 -20.92 8.05
N GLN A 284 3.85 -20.54 9.32
CA GLN A 284 3.60 -21.42 10.46
C GLN A 284 2.12 -21.70 10.71
N TYR A 285 1.26 -20.68 10.63
CA TYR A 285 -0.14 -20.77 11.06
C TYR A 285 -1.11 -21.09 9.92
N VAL A 286 -0.77 -20.73 8.67
CA VAL A 286 -1.58 -21.03 7.49
C VAL A 286 -0.87 -21.98 6.54
N GLY A 287 0.39 -21.70 6.21
CA GLY A 287 1.19 -22.49 5.26
C GLY A 287 1.14 -21.91 3.83
N TYR A 288 2.26 -22.01 3.11
CA TYR A 288 2.40 -21.44 1.76
C TYR A 288 1.41 -22.04 0.75
N HIS A 289 1.34 -23.37 0.69
CA HIS A 289 0.43 -24.07 -0.22
C HIS A 289 -1.04 -23.78 0.08
N ARG A 290 -1.43 -23.79 1.36
CA ARG A 290 -2.78 -23.46 1.80
C ARG A 290 -3.17 -22.01 1.47
N TRP A 291 -2.21 -21.10 1.49
CA TRP A 291 -2.41 -19.71 1.07
C TRP A 291 -2.75 -19.62 -0.42
N ILE A 292 -2.04 -20.38 -1.26
CA ILE A 292 -2.32 -20.48 -2.70
C ILE A 292 -3.68 -21.13 -2.94
N GLU A 293 -4.00 -22.22 -2.25
CA GLU A 293 -5.31 -22.88 -2.33
C GLU A 293 -6.45 -21.92 -1.96
N ALA A 294 -6.26 -21.06 -0.96
CA ALA A 294 -7.25 -20.05 -0.59
C ALA A 294 -7.47 -19.00 -1.70
N LEU A 295 -6.40 -18.60 -2.40
CA LEU A 295 -6.50 -17.73 -3.58
C LEU A 295 -7.25 -18.42 -4.73
N GLU A 296 -6.97 -19.70 -4.99
CA GLU A 296 -7.67 -20.48 -6.04
C GLU A 296 -9.15 -20.71 -5.70
N ALA A 297 -9.46 -20.96 -4.42
CA ALA A 297 -10.83 -21.04 -3.92
C ALA A 297 -11.56 -19.70 -4.10
N ALA A 298 -10.90 -18.58 -3.85
CA ALA A 298 -11.46 -17.26 -4.14
C ALA A 298 -11.69 -17.05 -5.66
N VAL A 299 -10.76 -17.49 -6.53
CA VAL A 299 -10.97 -17.38 -7.98
C VAL A 299 -12.20 -18.17 -8.42
N SER A 300 -12.47 -19.32 -7.80
CA SER A 300 -13.66 -20.13 -8.07
C SER A 300 -14.98 -19.44 -7.70
N LEU A 301 -14.95 -18.48 -6.78
CA LEU A 301 -16.12 -17.69 -6.35
C LEU A 301 -16.27 -16.39 -7.15
N TRP A 302 -15.25 -15.53 -7.16
CA TRP A 302 -15.34 -14.19 -7.79
C TRP A 302 -15.01 -14.21 -9.29
N GLY A 303 -14.30 -15.22 -9.76
CA GLY A 303 -13.77 -15.32 -11.12
C GLY A 303 -12.37 -14.73 -11.28
N ARG A 304 -11.77 -15.01 -12.44
CA ARG A 304 -10.43 -14.53 -12.83
C ARG A 304 -10.38 -13.01 -12.85
N GLY A 305 -9.27 -12.43 -12.37
CA GLY A 305 -9.05 -10.98 -12.37
C GLY A 305 -9.78 -10.21 -11.26
N LYS A 306 -10.38 -10.91 -10.28
CA LYS A 306 -10.99 -10.31 -9.07
C LYS A 306 -10.36 -10.79 -7.76
N VAL A 307 -9.24 -11.50 -7.85
CA VAL A 307 -8.48 -12.01 -6.72
C VAL A 307 -7.06 -11.47 -6.84
N TYR A 308 -6.60 -10.84 -5.77
CA TYR A 308 -5.34 -10.13 -5.73
C TYR A 308 -4.41 -10.72 -4.66
N SER A 309 -3.12 -10.43 -4.79
CA SER A 309 -2.14 -10.74 -3.76
C SER A 309 -1.07 -9.66 -3.70
N ALA A 310 -0.96 -8.91 -2.60
CA ALA A 310 0.12 -7.94 -2.49
C ALA A 310 1.49 -8.65 -2.39
N MET A 311 2.46 -8.09 -3.10
CA MET A 311 3.86 -8.51 -3.18
C MET A 311 4.76 -7.36 -2.75
N VAL A 312 5.72 -7.63 -1.86
CA VAL A 312 6.68 -6.66 -1.32
C VAL A 312 7.89 -6.65 -2.23
N ALA A 313 7.82 -5.87 -3.31
CA ALA A 313 8.79 -5.91 -4.40
C ALA A 313 10.15 -5.38 -3.93
N GLY A 314 11.16 -6.26 -3.90
CA GLY A 314 12.53 -5.93 -3.53
C GLY A 314 12.94 -6.45 -2.15
N ILE A 315 12.03 -7.04 -1.37
CA ILE A 315 12.39 -7.71 -0.12
C ILE A 315 13.35 -8.88 -0.37
N GLU A 316 13.27 -9.50 -1.55
CA GLU A 316 14.14 -10.58 -2.00
C GLU A 316 15.62 -10.17 -2.10
N LEU A 317 15.90 -8.87 -2.16
CA LEU A 317 17.25 -8.31 -2.22
C LEU A 317 17.89 -8.11 -0.85
N GLU A 318 17.16 -8.40 0.24
CA GLU A 318 17.75 -8.37 1.57
C GLU A 318 18.93 -9.37 1.64
N PRO A 319 20.11 -8.95 2.16
CA PRO A 319 21.35 -9.72 2.04
C PRO A 319 21.26 -11.17 2.57
N GLU A 320 20.46 -11.41 3.60
CA GLU A 320 20.21 -12.73 4.19
C GLU A 320 19.53 -13.74 3.24
N HIS A 321 19.04 -13.27 2.09
CA HIS A 321 18.44 -14.12 1.06
C HIS A 321 19.44 -14.52 -0.02
N GLU A 322 20.60 -13.86 -0.08
CA GLU A 322 21.73 -14.20 -0.96
C GLU A 322 21.36 -14.24 -2.46
N LEU A 323 20.40 -13.39 -2.88
CA LEU A 323 20.01 -13.23 -4.28
C LEU A 323 20.63 -11.96 -4.88
N ASP A 324 21.19 -12.09 -6.07
CA ASP A 324 21.43 -10.91 -6.93
C ASP A 324 20.09 -10.38 -7.48
N TRP A 325 20.14 -9.19 -8.07
CA TRP A 325 18.91 -8.51 -8.47
C TRP A 325 18.26 -9.18 -9.69
N GLU A 326 19.06 -9.77 -10.58
CA GLU A 326 18.59 -10.52 -11.74
C GLU A 326 17.83 -11.78 -11.33
N ALA A 327 18.38 -12.58 -10.41
CA ALA A 327 17.76 -13.79 -9.90
C ALA A 327 16.49 -13.48 -9.09
N ALA A 328 16.54 -12.45 -8.25
CA ALA A 328 15.36 -11.98 -7.52
C ALA A 328 14.24 -11.55 -8.48
N ALA A 329 14.55 -10.78 -9.53
CA ALA A 329 13.55 -10.35 -10.51
C ALA A 329 12.99 -11.53 -11.31
N ALA A 330 13.84 -12.49 -11.69
CA ALA A 330 13.40 -13.71 -12.35
C ALA A 330 12.45 -14.54 -11.48
N LEU A 331 12.75 -14.67 -10.18
CA LEU A 331 11.90 -15.37 -9.22
C LEU A 331 10.57 -14.68 -9.01
N ALA A 332 10.56 -13.34 -8.89
CA ALA A 332 9.34 -12.55 -8.80
C ALA A 332 8.46 -12.73 -10.06
N LEU A 333 9.06 -12.67 -11.25
CA LEU A 333 8.34 -12.88 -12.52
C LEU A 333 7.84 -14.32 -12.70
N GLN A 334 8.56 -15.31 -12.20
CA GLN A 334 8.07 -16.69 -12.14
C GLN A 334 6.80 -16.78 -11.29
N GLY A 335 6.77 -16.11 -10.13
CA GLY A 335 5.57 -16.04 -9.30
C GLY A 335 4.42 -15.30 -9.94
N ALA A 336 4.73 -14.19 -10.64
CA ALA A 336 3.73 -13.47 -11.41
C ALA A 336 3.08 -14.36 -12.48
N GLU A 337 3.89 -15.10 -13.24
CA GLU A 337 3.40 -16.05 -14.25
C GLU A 337 2.48 -17.12 -13.64
N ASP A 338 2.92 -17.73 -12.54
CA ASP A 338 2.17 -18.82 -11.90
C ASP A 338 0.83 -18.32 -11.34
N LEU A 339 0.83 -17.19 -10.61
CA LEU A 339 -0.40 -16.58 -10.09
C LEU A 339 -1.35 -16.12 -11.21
N CYS A 340 -0.83 -15.46 -12.25
CA CYS A 340 -1.65 -15.02 -13.38
C CYS A 340 -2.26 -16.18 -14.17
N SER A 341 -1.54 -17.30 -14.32
CA SER A 341 -2.09 -18.51 -14.95
C SER A 341 -3.34 -19.02 -14.23
N ARG A 342 -3.35 -18.91 -12.89
CA ARG A 342 -4.50 -19.23 -12.01
C ARG A 342 -5.58 -18.14 -11.97
N GLY A 343 -5.38 -17.00 -12.64
CA GLY A 343 -6.33 -15.88 -12.66
C GLY A 343 -6.22 -14.93 -11.47
N ILE A 344 -5.12 -15.02 -10.71
CA ILE A 344 -4.79 -14.17 -9.57
C ILE A 344 -3.89 -13.03 -10.05
N ILE A 345 -4.12 -11.81 -9.58
CA ILE A 345 -3.34 -10.61 -9.94
C ILE A 345 -2.42 -10.24 -8.77
N PRO A 346 -1.10 -10.51 -8.83
CA PRO A 346 -0.17 -9.98 -7.84
C PRO A 346 -0.01 -8.46 -7.94
N ILE A 347 0.14 -7.76 -6.81
CA ILE A 347 0.30 -6.30 -6.76
C ILE A 347 1.66 -5.96 -6.16
N TYR A 348 2.62 -5.59 -7.00
CA TYR A 348 3.99 -5.31 -6.62
C TYR A 348 4.13 -3.89 -6.08
N SER A 349 4.17 -3.80 -4.75
CA SER A 349 4.40 -2.56 -4.03
C SER A 349 5.89 -2.43 -3.71
N LEU A 350 6.53 -1.33 -4.13
CA LEU A 350 7.96 -1.13 -3.88
C LEU A 350 8.28 -1.17 -2.38
N TYR A 351 9.24 -1.99 -2.01
CA TYR A 351 9.84 -2.01 -0.68
C TYR A 351 10.90 -0.91 -0.57
N TRP A 352 10.71 0.04 0.36
CA TRP A 352 11.79 0.92 0.77
C TRP A 352 12.59 0.30 1.90
N PRO A 353 13.90 0.06 1.70
CA PRO A 353 14.73 -0.58 2.71
C PRO A 353 14.79 0.28 3.99
N VAL A 354 14.73 -0.39 5.14
CA VAL A 354 14.81 0.25 6.46
C VAL A 354 16.15 -0.06 7.14
N GLY A 355 16.46 0.67 8.22
CA GLY A 355 17.62 0.35 9.06
C GLY A 355 18.98 0.68 8.44
N GLY A 356 19.07 1.77 7.65
CA GLY A 356 20.32 2.25 7.06
C GLY A 356 20.76 1.53 5.78
N ARG A 357 19.86 0.72 5.18
CA ARG A 357 20.09 0.01 3.92
C ARG A 357 19.68 0.82 2.68
N ASP A 358 19.35 2.10 2.87
CA ASP A 358 18.97 3.07 1.86
C ASP A 358 20.19 3.78 1.21
N HIS A 359 21.26 3.04 0.95
CA HIS A 359 22.47 3.58 0.32
C HIS A 359 22.44 3.45 -1.22
N PRO A 360 23.19 4.27 -1.98
CA PRO A 360 23.09 4.36 -3.43
C PRO A 360 23.26 3.03 -4.18
N GLN A 361 24.21 2.19 -3.74
CA GLN A 361 24.46 0.88 -4.35
C GLN A 361 23.25 -0.07 -4.19
N TYR A 362 22.59 -0.09 -3.04
CA TYR A 362 21.40 -0.91 -2.83
C TYR A 362 20.23 -0.38 -3.68
N LEU A 363 19.99 0.93 -3.64
CA LEU A 363 18.92 1.57 -4.41
C LEU A 363 19.09 1.39 -5.92
N GLY A 364 20.32 1.38 -6.45
CA GLY A 364 20.58 1.09 -7.86
C GLY A 364 20.18 -0.33 -8.27
N ARG A 365 20.50 -1.33 -7.44
CA ARG A 365 20.05 -2.72 -7.65
C ARG A 365 18.54 -2.86 -7.54
N LEU A 366 17.94 -2.24 -6.51
CA LEU A 366 16.50 -2.24 -6.30
C LEU A 366 15.74 -1.59 -7.46
N ARG A 367 16.26 -0.48 -8.01
CA ARG A 367 15.68 0.17 -9.19
C ARG A 367 15.71 -0.76 -10.40
N SER A 368 16.84 -1.40 -10.66
CA SER A 368 17.01 -2.34 -11.78
C SER A 368 16.06 -3.55 -11.64
N TYR A 369 15.95 -4.11 -10.43
CA TYR A 369 14.97 -5.15 -10.10
C TYR A 369 13.53 -4.68 -10.36
N PHE A 370 13.14 -3.52 -9.84
CA PHE A 370 11.75 -3.06 -9.90
C PHE A 370 11.33 -2.72 -11.33
N GLU A 371 12.18 -2.03 -12.10
CA GLU A 371 11.96 -1.75 -13.52
C GLU A 371 11.78 -3.05 -14.33
N ARG A 372 12.60 -4.08 -14.03
CA ARG A 372 12.50 -5.40 -14.65
C ARG A 372 11.19 -6.13 -14.30
N VAL A 373 10.81 -6.13 -13.02
CA VAL A 373 9.58 -6.78 -12.54
C VAL A 373 8.35 -6.10 -13.12
N VAL A 374 8.24 -4.77 -13.05
CA VAL A 374 7.08 -4.03 -13.56
C VAL A 374 6.89 -4.25 -15.06
N SER A 375 7.97 -4.15 -15.84
CA SER A 375 7.91 -4.34 -17.30
C SER A 375 7.57 -5.78 -17.68
N GLY A 376 8.23 -6.76 -17.05
CA GLY A 376 7.96 -8.17 -17.31
C GLY A 376 6.55 -8.58 -16.87
N TYR A 377 6.09 -8.10 -15.72
CA TYR A 377 4.77 -8.37 -15.19
C TYR A 377 3.66 -7.79 -16.07
N ALA A 378 3.85 -6.58 -16.61
CA ALA A 378 2.90 -6.00 -17.57
C ALA A 378 2.73 -6.87 -18.83
N GLU A 379 3.79 -7.52 -19.33
CA GLU A 379 3.69 -8.50 -20.43
C GLU A 379 2.97 -9.78 -20.00
N ILE A 380 3.29 -10.32 -18.82
CA ILE A 380 2.62 -11.50 -18.26
C ILE A 380 1.11 -11.28 -18.17
N ARG A 381 0.67 -10.17 -17.56
CA ARG A 381 -0.76 -9.82 -17.45
C ARG A 381 -1.45 -9.75 -18.80
N ARG A 382 -0.81 -9.11 -19.79
CA ARG A 382 -1.35 -9.04 -21.16
C ARG A 382 -1.53 -10.41 -21.79
N ARG A 383 -0.56 -11.32 -21.66
CA ARG A 383 -0.66 -12.70 -22.18
C ARG A 383 -1.78 -13.50 -21.52
N HIS A 384 -2.04 -13.27 -20.23
CA HIS A 384 -3.13 -13.92 -19.49
C HIS A 384 -4.48 -13.19 -19.58
N GLY A 385 -4.56 -12.06 -20.31
CA GLY A 385 -5.78 -11.27 -20.43
C GLY A 385 -6.26 -10.64 -19.12
N LEU A 386 -5.34 -10.36 -18.18
CA LEU A 386 -5.63 -9.79 -16.87
C LEU A 386 -5.31 -8.29 -16.85
N ARG A 387 -6.17 -7.52 -16.17
CA ARG A 387 -5.98 -6.09 -15.88
C ARG A 387 -6.40 -5.80 -14.46
N VAL A 388 -5.75 -4.84 -13.80
CA VAL A 388 -6.19 -4.41 -12.46
C VAL A 388 -7.54 -3.72 -12.61
N SER A 389 -8.52 -4.11 -11.81
CA SER A 389 -9.84 -3.47 -11.82
C SER A 389 -9.79 -2.16 -11.05
N ASP A 390 -10.33 -1.08 -11.64
CA ASP A 390 -10.53 0.21 -10.97
C ASP A 390 -11.47 0.10 -9.75
N ALA A 391 -12.23 -0.99 -9.63
CA ALA A 391 -13.05 -1.30 -8.45
C ALA A 391 -12.22 -1.86 -7.27
N PHE A 392 -10.93 -2.13 -7.47
CA PHE A 392 -10.00 -2.54 -6.41
C PHE A 392 -8.87 -1.54 -6.24
N MET A 393 -8.20 -1.14 -7.33
CA MET A 393 -7.08 -0.22 -7.31
C MET A 393 -6.96 0.47 -8.68
N CYS A 394 -6.69 1.78 -8.70
CA CYS A 394 -6.52 2.56 -9.91
C CYS A 394 -5.29 3.49 -9.83
N HIS A 395 -4.97 4.20 -10.91
CA HIS A 395 -3.82 5.12 -10.96
C HIS A 395 -3.87 6.26 -9.91
N ARG A 396 -5.05 6.55 -9.37
CA ARG A 396 -5.29 7.60 -8.35
C ARG A 396 -5.19 7.10 -6.91
N CYS A 397 -4.88 5.82 -6.69
CA CYS A 397 -4.62 5.27 -5.36
C CYS A 397 -3.37 4.39 -5.31
N ALA A 398 -2.89 3.94 -6.47
CA ALA A 398 -1.68 3.13 -6.61
C ALA A 398 -0.43 3.99 -6.40
N PHE A 399 -0.08 4.41 -5.18
CA PHE A 399 1.02 5.36 -4.96
C PHE A 399 2.43 4.75 -4.91
N MET A 400 2.54 3.41 -4.75
CA MET A 400 3.82 2.65 -4.72
C MET A 400 3.93 1.61 -5.84
N GLN A 401 2.91 1.51 -6.68
CA GLN A 401 2.71 0.50 -7.71
C GLN A 401 2.71 1.16 -9.08
N LEU A 402 3.06 0.44 -10.14
CA LEU A 402 3.09 0.96 -11.52
C LEU A 402 2.09 0.26 -12.44
N GLU A 403 1.45 -0.79 -11.99
CA GLU A 403 0.54 -1.64 -12.76
C GLU A 403 -0.57 -0.85 -13.44
N CYS A 404 -1.23 0.02 -12.69
CA CYS A 404 -2.33 0.85 -13.20
C CYS A 404 -1.83 1.91 -14.20
N ASP A 405 -0.61 2.44 -13.99
CA ASP A 405 0.02 3.38 -14.92
C ASP A 405 0.40 2.68 -16.24
N MET A 406 0.98 1.49 -16.15
CA MET A 406 1.29 0.66 -17.31
C MET A 406 0.02 0.31 -18.11
N ASP A 407 -1.07 -0.07 -17.43
CA ASP A 407 -2.32 -0.47 -18.07
C ASP A 407 -3.02 0.70 -18.77
N ARG A 408 -3.03 1.90 -18.16
CA ARG A 408 -3.70 3.08 -18.73
C ARG A 408 -2.93 3.70 -19.90
N LEU A 409 -1.59 3.54 -19.93
CA LEU A 409 -0.72 4.08 -20.97
C LEU A 409 -0.43 3.07 -22.09
N ALA A 410 -0.74 1.80 -21.87
CA ALA A 410 -0.67 0.79 -22.93
C ALA A 410 -1.59 1.20 -24.08
N PRO A 411 -1.14 1.06 -25.34
CA PRO A 411 -2.00 1.27 -26.49
C PRO A 411 -3.27 0.44 -26.35
N GLN A 412 -4.44 1.07 -26.51
CA GLN A 412 -5.70 0.33 -26.55
C GLN A 412 -5.60 -0.67 -27.71
N GLN A 413 -5.67 -1.97 -27.39
CA GLN A 413 -5.75 -3.00 -28.41
C GLN A 413 -7.10 -2.80 -29.12
N ALA A 414 -7.03 -2.51 -30.42
CA ALA A 414 -8.18 -2.29 -31.30
C ALA A 414 -9.05 -3.55 -31.45
#